data_AF-A0A5E4KWW8-F1
#
_entry.id   AF-A0A5E4KWW8-F1
#
_cell.length_a   1.000
_cell.length_b   1.000
_cell.length_c   1.000
_cell.angle_alpha   90.00
_cell.angle_beta   90.00
_cell.angle_gamma   90.00
#
_symmetry.space_group_name_H-M   'P 1'
#
loop_
_entity.id
_entity.type
_entity.pdbx_description
1 polymer ?
#
loop_
_entity_poly.entity_id
_entity_poly.type
_entity_poly.pdbx_seq_one_letter_code
_entity_poly.pdbx_strand_id
1 'polypeptide(L)'
;MDILDTSKHTKEESARILSKELQEHPILMLTGPQGGGKTTLAIKLLSKNVGAYLEGRARSAQPVVLIRKDLVEKMKGELFEKRKLPIFEGDEPVYVDVSVYDQIKLLVENIFDVMELGEPELIRQITILTKKMGVVPKAIELVASDEELVKRRLARHLDAKERLSTLIEKEKKYGIESNLWGIQGAKITDIVNREGVADYDEDQISRTIKDFDRIIPTKGMTLEDCLKKMIEISNNENNESGFLVEHTGEGEKIISDLVVGKGANSLIGVTLLEIYVGFRQNRSLYRAYKHAKEGKLEVIHSYTPTLQELAYMANPWNPPLTTEIPIMSSADVAAAERFDITVSVVEPDGKVESSNKKRKLELQEIVSGIIAAEE
;
A
#
# COMPACT_ATOMS: atom_id res chain seq x y z
N MET A 1 16.64 -4.43 21.53
CA MET A 1 15.55 -4.88 20.65
C MET A 1 15.90 -6.30 20.28
N ASP A 2 15.00 -7.23 20.53
CA ASP A 2 15.28 -8.65 20.27
C ASP A 2 14.79 -8.98 18.85
N ILE A 3 15.46 -9.93 18.19
CA ILE A 3 15.16 -10.29 16.80
C ILE A 3 14.60 -11.71 16.77
N LEU A 4 13.50 -11.90 16.04
CA LEU A 4 12.90 -13.21 15.75
C LEU A 4 12.86 -13.45 14.25
N ASP A 5 13.62 -14.46 13.80
CA ASP A 5 13.67 -14.85 12.39
C ASP A 5 12.56 -15.84 12.03
N THR A 6 11.52 -15.34 11.38
CA THR A 6 10.33 -16.11 10.99
C THR A 6 10.54 -16.99 9.76
N SER A 7 11.75 -16.99 9.17
CA SER A 7 12.13 -17.98 8.15
C SER A 7 12.74 -19.23 8.77
N LYS A 8 13.25 -19.15 10.01
CA LYS A 8 13.87 -20.26 10.74
C LYS A 8 12.92 -20.98 11.71
N HIS A 9 11.73 -20.41 11.92
CA HIS A 9 10.73 -20.95 12.84
C HIS A 9 9.39 -21.13 12.14
N THR A 10 8.65 -22.17 12.55
CA THR A 10 7.24 -22.31 12.15
C THR A 10 6.39 -21.20 12.75
N LYS A 11 5.17 -21.02 12.21
CA LYS A 11 4.21 -20.04 12.75
C LYS A 11 3.85 -20.35 14.21
N GLU A 12 3.74 -21.64 14.54
CA GLU A 12 3.39 -22.15 15.86
C GLU A 12 4.52 -21.92 16.88
N GLU A 13 5.77 -22.18 16.50
CA GLU A 13 6.94 -21.90 17.34
C GLU A 13 7.10 -20.41 17.59
N SER A 14 6.99 -19.59 16.54
CA SER A 14 7.07 -18.13 16.65
C SER A 14 5.97 -17.59 17.58
N ALA A 15 4.74 -18.10 17.46
CA ALA A 15 3.65 -17.71 18.35
C ALA A 15 3.89 -18.15 19.81
N ARG A 16 4.50 -19.32 20.06
CA ARG A 16 4.84 -19.75 21.42
C ARG A 16 5.87 -18.83 22.07
N ILE A 17 6.92 -18.46 21.33
CA ILE A 17 7.97 -17.52 21.80
C ILE A 17 7.33 -16.18 22.18
N LEU A 18 6.57 -15.57 21.25
CA LEU A 18 5.95 -14.27 21.47
C LEU A 18 4.88 -14.29 22.59
N SER A 19 4.18 -15.43 22.77
CA SER A 19 3.22 -15.59 23.87
C SER A 19 3.90 -15.54 25.23
N LYS A 20 5.07 -16.16 25.37
CA LYS A 20 5.88 -16.10 26.59
C LYS A 20 6.33 -14.66 26.88
N GLU A 21 6.80 -13.96 25.86
CA GLU A 21 7.20 -12.56 25.98
C GLU A 21 6.04 -11.66 26.42
N LEU A 22 4.82 -11.87 25.92
CA LEU A 22 3.64 -11.10 26.34
C LEU A 22 3.17 -11.42 27.78
N GLN A 23 3.51 -12.60 28.31
CA GLN A 23 3.23 -12.94 29.71
C GLN A 23 4.18 -12.19 30.65
N GLU A 24 5.46 -12.14 30.30
CA GLU A 24 6.50 -11.46 31.08
C GLU A 24 6.43 -9.93 30.92
N HIS A 25 6.10 -9.45 29.72
CA HIS A 25 6.00 -8.05 29.37
C HIS A 25 4.56 -7.70 28.94
N PRO A 26 3.80 -6.93 29.74
CA PRO A 26 2.36 -6.72 29.50
C PRO A 26 2.06 -5.81 28.28
N ILE A 27 3.10 -5.27 27.63
CA ILE A 27 3.03 -4.61 26.32
C ILE A 27 4.09 -5.24 25.44
N LEU A 28 3.66 -5.84 24.33
CA LEU A 28 4.54 -6.41 23.31
C LEU A 28 4.37 -5.63 22.01
N MET A 29 5.47 -5.14 21.44
CA MET A 29 5.54 -4.39 20.20
C MET A 29 6.28 -5.24 19.17
N LEU A 30 5.63 -5.55 18.06
CA LEU A 30 6.21 -6.26 16.92
C LEU A 30 6.59 -5.24 15.85
N THR A 31 7.85 -5.24 15.46
CA THR A 31 8.46 -4.28 14.52
C THR A 31 9.14 -5.01 13.35
N GLY A 32 9.68 -4.27 12.38
CA GLY A 32 10.47 -4.83 11.28
C GLY A 32 9.74 -4.87 9.93
N PRO A 33 10.30 -5.54 8.91
CA PRO A 33 9.86 -5.41 7.52
C PRO A 33 8.44 -5.95 7.26
N GLN A 34 7.83 -5.40 6.22
CA GLN A 34 6.58 -5.95 5.68
C GLN A 34 6.79 -7.38 5.16
N GLY A 35 6.14 -8.34 5.79
CA GLY A 35 6.20 -9.76 5.41
C GLY A 35 6.85 -10.64 6.44
N GLY A 36 7.44 -10.04 7.48
CA GLY A 36 7.88 -10.73 8.69
C GLY A 36 6.74 -11.36 9.50
N GLY A 37 5.49 -11.25 9.06
CA GLY A 37 4.37 -11.97 9.67
C GLY A 37 3.76 -11.33 10.92
N LYS A 38 4.04 -10.05 11.20
CA LYS A 38 3.55 -9.32 12.39
C LYS A 38 2.05 -9.44 12.62
N THR A 39 1.23 -9.00 11.67
CA THR A 39 -0.23 -9.06 11.73
C THR A 39 -0.71 -10.49 11.93
N THR A 40 -0.17 -11.46 11.18
CA THR A 40 -0.55 -12.87 11.26
C THR A 40 -0.21 -13.50 12.62
N LEU A 41 0.99 -13.25 13.13
CA LEU A 41 1.43 -13.78 14.43
C LEU A 41 0.68 -13.09 15.57
N ALA A 42 0.46 -11.78 15.49
CA ALA A 42 -0.33 -11.05 16.48
C ALA A 42 -1.77 -11.55 16.57
N ILE A 43 -2.43 -11.80 15.43
CA ILE A 43 -3.77 -12.42 15.39
C ILE A 43 -3.74 -13.83 16.04
N LYS A 44 -2.68 -14.62 15.80
CA LYS A 44 -2.49 -15.91 16.48
C LYS A 44 -2.35 -15.76 17.99
N LEU A 45 -1.67 -14.72 18.48
CA LEU A 45 -1.46 -14.44 19.91
C LEU A 45 -2.72 -13.98 20.66
N LEU A 46 -3.72 -13.45 19.95
CA LEU A 46 -4.97 -13.03 20.56
C LEU A 46 -5.62 -14.16 21.37
N SER A 47 -5.88 -13.88 22.63
CA SER A 47 -6.38 -14.82 23.64
C SER A 47 -7.10 -14.04 24.75
N LYS A 48 -7.69 -14.77 25.72
CA LYS A 48 -8.38 -14.17 26.89
C LYS A 48 -7.52 -13.20 27.72
N ASN A 49 -6.19 -13.29 27.61
CA ASN A 49 -5.25 -12.46 28.36
C ASN A 49 -4.88 -11.17 27.61
N VAL A 50 -5.27 -11.02 26.34
CA VAL A 50 -5.01 -9.81 25.55
C VAL A 50 -6.21 -8.88 25.67
N GLY A 51 -5.97 -7.62 26.02
CA GLY A 51 -7.02 -6.59 26.10
C GLY A 51 -7.05 -5.68 24.90
N ALA A 52 -5.90 -5.44 24.26
CA ALA A 52 -5.83 -4.61 23.07
C ALA A 52 -4.87 -5.15 22.00
N TYR A 53 -5.27 -4.97 20.75
CA TYR A 53 -4.48 -5.14 19.54
C TYR A 53 -4.44 -3.81 18.78
N LEU A 54 -3.28 -3.19 18.66
CA LEU A 54 -3.13 -1.91 17.98
C LEU A 54 -2.15 -2.04 16.81
N GLU A 55 -2.51 -1.61 15.61
CA GLU A 55 -1.65 -1.59 14.43
C GLU A 55 -1.44 -0.15 13.95
N GLY A 56 -0.20 0.17 13.59
CA GLY A 56 0.16 1.48 13.03
C GLY A 56 -0.31 1.66 11.59
N ARG A 57 -0.69 2.90 11.23
CA ARG A 57 -1.21 3.24 9.89
C ARG A 57 -0.13 3.28 8.79
N ALA A 58 1.15 3.24 9.11
CA ALA A 58 2.26 3.39 8.17
C ALA A 58 2.60 2.09 7.39
N ARG A 59 2.42 2.09 6.06
CA ARG A 59 2.52 0.92 5.16
C ARG A 59 3.94 0.44 4.80
N SER A 60 5.01 0.91 5.44
CA SER A 60 6.38 0.40 5.23
C SER A 60 6.72 -0.72 6.21
N ALA A 61 6.48 -0.49 7.50
CA ALA A 61 6.75 -1.43 8.58
C ALA A 61 5.47 -1.92 9.27
N GLN A 62 4.46 -1.07 9.52
CA GLN A 62 3.22 -1.40 10.26
C GLN A 62 3.50 -2.10 11.61
N PRO A 63 3.96 -1.37 12.64
CA PRO A 63 4.18 -1.97 13.95
C PRO A 63 2.86 -2.45 14.55
N VAL A 64 2.91 -3.57 15.27
CA VAL A 64 1.75 -4.13 15.97
C VAL A 64 2.03 -4.12 17.47
N VAL A 65 1.14 -3.54 18.26
CA VAL A 65 1.23 -3.46 19.72
C VAL A 65 0.12 -4.31 20.33
N LEU A 66 0.52 -5.32 21.11
CA LEU A 66 -0.36 -6.14 21.92
C LEU A 66 -0.26 -5.70 23.37
N ILE A 67 -1.40 -5.54 24.04
CA ILE A 67 -1.46 -5.13 25.44
C ILE A 67 -2.29 -6.13 26.23
N ARG A 68 -1.76 -6.55 27.38
CA ARG A 68 -2.42 -7.48 28.30
C ARG A 68 -3.68 -6.85 28.91
N LYS A 69 -4.71 -7.67 29.15
CA LYS A 69 -6.06 -7.22 29.51
C LYS A 69 -6.12 -6.45 30.83
N ASP A 70 -5.47 -6.98 31.85
CA ASP A 70 -5.32 -6.32 33.16
C ASP A 70 -4.66 -4.93 33.05
N LEU A 71 -3.68 -4.78 32.16
CA LEU A 71 -3.02 -3.50 31.95
C LEU A 71 -3.91 -2.52 31.18
N VAL A 72 -4.70 -2.96 30.20
CA VAL A 72 -5.67 -2.10 29.50
C VAL A 72 -6.67 -1.50 30.49
N GLU A 73 -7.23 -2.31 31.38
CA GLU A 73 -8.17 -1.85 32.42
C GLU A 73 -7.51 -0.80 33.33
N LYS A 74 -6.26 -1.03 33.74
CA LYS A 74 -5.50 -0.07 34.54
C LYS A 74 -5.23 1.24 33.78
N MET A 75 -4.85 1.17 32.51
CA MET A 75 -4.53 2.36 31.70
C MET A 75 -5.76 3.21 31.38
N LYS A 76 -6.95 2.61 31.27
CA LYS A 76 -8.21 3.36 31.08
C LYS A 76 -8.62 4.15 32.32
N GLY A 77 -8.21 3.70 33.51
CA GLY A 77 -8.42 4.42 34.78
C GLY A 77 -7.37 5.50 35.07
N GLU A 78 -6.27 5.54 34.33
CA GLU A 78 -5.16 6.48 34.56
C GLU A 78 -5.33 7.72 33.67
N LEU A 79 -5.57 8.88 34.29
CA LEU A 79 -5.73 10.15 33.58
C LEU A 79 -4.38 10.66 33.04
N PHE A 80 -4.30 10.89 31.73
CA PHE A 80 -3.16 11.52 31.08
C PHE A 80 -3.31 13.04 31.01
N GLU A 81 -4.43 13.54 30.49
CA GLU A 81 -4.74 14.98 30.43
C GLU A 81 -6.25 15.24 30.42
N LYS A 82 -6.65 16.49 30.70
CA LYS A 82 -8.01 16.99 30.43
C LYS A 82 -7.99 17.85 29.18
N ARG A 83 -8.60 17.38 28.10
CA ARG A 83 -8.58 18.06 26.80
C ARG A 83 -9.84 18.91 26.63
N LYS A 84 -9.64 20.19 26.32
CA LYS A 84 -10.74 21.11 25.98
C LYS A 84 -11.32 20.73 24.61
N LEU A 85 -12.64 20.59 24.54
CA LEU A 85 -13.37 20.39 23.28
C LEU A 85 -13.78 21.74 22.67
N PRO A 86 -13.98 21.82 21.34
CA PRO A 86 -14.45 23.02 20.65
C PRO A 86 -15.98 23.19 20.78
N ILE A 87 -16.55 22.81 21.92
CA ILE A 87 -17.97 22.96 22.24
C ILE A 87 -18.08 23.60 23.63
N PHE A 88 -19.10 24.41 23.80
CA PHE A 88 -19.35 25.17 25.03
C PHE A 88 -20.76 24.85 25.54
N GLU A 89 -20.90 24.72 26.85
CA GLU A 89 -22.18 24.59 27.53
C GLU A 89 -22.45 25.92 28.25
N GLY A 90 -23.16 26.81 27.56
CA GLY A 90 -23.21 28.23 27.95
C GLY A 90 -21.87 28.92 27.68
N ASP A 91 -21.29 29.56 28.69
CA ASP A 91 -19.99 30.24 28.62
C ASP A 91 -18.81 29.33 29.01
N GLU A 92 -19.08 28.09 29.47
CA GLU A 92 -18.04 27.17 29.93
C GLU A 92 -17.62 26.18 28.84
N PRO A 93 -16.30 26.01 28.61
CA PRO A 93 -15.82 25.02 27.66
C PRO A 93 -15.96 23.60 28.23
N VAL A 94 -16.40 22.66 27.39
CA VAL A 94 -16.49 21.25 27.77
C VAL A 94 -15.10 20.61 27.72
N TYR A 95 -14.78 19.78 28.71
CA TYR A 95 -13.54 19.01 28.77
C TYR A 95 -13.82 17.52 28.69
N VAL A 96 -12.86 16.78 28.12
CA VAL A 96 -12.84 15.33 28.15
C VAL A 96 -11.57 14.84 28.83
N ASP A 97 -11.72 13.87 29.72
CA ASP A 97 -10.62 13.18 30.35
C ASP A 97 -10.00 12.21 29.32
N VAL A 98 -8.71 12.37 29.03
CA VAL A 98 -7.94 11.51 28.13
C VAL A 98 -7.11 10.56 28.99
N SER A 99 -7.30 9.25 28.83
CA SER A 99 -6.55 8.26 29.59
C SER A 99 -5.18 7.97 28.98
N VAL A 100 -4.29 7.31 29.73
CA VAL A 100 -3.01 6.80 29.20
C VAL A 100 -3.27 5.82 28.04
N TYR A 101 -4.33 5.02 28.13
CA TYR A 101 -4.73 4.12 27.06
C TYR A 101 -5.07 4.88 25.77
N ASP A 102 -5.86 5.95 25.86
CA ASP A 102 -6.25 6.77 24.71
C ASP A 102 -5.02 7.41 24.05
N GLN A 103 -4.07 7.87 24.87
CA GLN A 103 -2.83 8.45 24.36
C GLN A 103 -1.94 7.42 23.64
N ILE A 104 -1.84 6.19 24.16
CA ILE A 104 -1.11 5.10 23.49
C ILE A 104 -1.80 4.72 22.18
N LYS A 105 -3.14 4.58 22.19
CA LYS A 105 -3.93 4.29 20.99
C LYS A 105 -3.72 5.37 19.93
N LEU A 106 -3.82 6.64 20.32
CA LEU A 106 -3.58 7.78 19.43
C LEU A 106 -2.16 7.80 18.87
N LEU A 107 -1.16 7.49 19.70
CA LEU A 107 0.25 7.41 19.30
C LEU A 107 0.48 6.31 18.25
N VAL A 108 -0.06 5.10 18.49
CA VAL A 108 0.03 3.98 17.54
C VAL A 108 -0.70 4.31 16.24
N GLU A 109 -1.88 4.92 16.31
CA GLU A 109 -2.64 5.28 15.11
C GLU A 109 -1.97 6.36 14.27
N ASN A 110 -1.34 7.34 14.90
CA ASN A 110 -0.71 8.46 14.22
C ASN A 110 0.76 8.23 13.89
N ILE A 111 1.29 7.04 14.17
CA ILE A 111 2.68 6.76 13.84
C ILE A 111 2.88 6.79 12.33
N PHE A 112 3.66 7.78 11.91
CA PHE A 112 3.96 8.03 10.53
C PHE A 112 5.43 7.69 10.29
N ASP A 113 5.68 6.44 9.94
CA ASP A 113 7.05 5.95 9.80
C ASP A 113 7.64 6.35 8.43
N VAL A 114 8.48 7.37 8.46
CA VAL A 114 9.27 7.90 7.35
C VAL A 114 10.70 7.42 7.65
N MET A 115 11.24 6.48 6.88
CA MET A 115 12.61 5.92 7.04
C MET A 115 12.86 4.97 8.23
N GLU A 116 11.86 4.23 8.72
CA GLU A 116 12.03 3.25 9.83
C GLU A 116 12.41 3.88 11.18
N LEU A 117 12.35 5.22 11.30
CA LEU A 117 12.58 5.98 12.53
C LEU A 117 11.34 6.08 13.41
N GLY A 118 10.16 5.76 12.86
CA GLY A 118 8.90 5.76 13.59
C GLY A 118 8.87 4.68 14.66
N GLU A 119 9.35 3.46 14.37
CA GLU A 119 9.28 2.35 15.33
C GLU A 119 10.12 2.61 16.60
N PRO A 120 11.38 3.08 16.52
CA PRO A 120 12.13 3.50 17.71
C PRO A 120 11.45 4.62 18.52
N GLU A 121 10.86 5.61 17.84
CA GLU A 121 10.13 6.70 18.51
C GLU A 121 8.84 6.20 19.17
N LEU A 122 8.11 5.25 18.54
CA LEU A 122 6.97 4.58 19.14
C LEU A 122 7.35 3.94 20.47
N ILE A 123 8.41 3.13 20.43
CA ILE A 123 8.91 2.37 21.58
C ILE A 123 9.27 3.37 22.67
N ARG A 124 9.98 4.45 22.34
CA ARG A 124 10.36 5.50 23.30
C ARG A 124 9.15 6.15 23.95
N GLN A 125 8.17 6.59 23.15
CA GLN A 125 6.97 7.28 23.64
C GLN A 125 6.07 6.37 24.48
N ILE A 126 5.83 5.13 24.05
CA ILE A 126 5.09 4.13 24.85
C ILE A 126 5.83 3.85 26.16
N THR A 127 7.16 3.72 26.12
CA THR A 127 7.98 3.54 27.35
C THR A 127 7.82 4.73 28.30
N ILE A 128 7.84 5.96 27.80
CA ILE A 128 7.65 7.17 28.62
C ILE A 128 6.25 7.19 29.27
N LEU A 129 5.21 6.94 28.48
CA LEU A 129 3.81 6.93 28.94
C LEU A 129 3.56 5.87 30.02
N THR A 130 4.21 4.72 29.90
CA THR A 130 3.99 3.55 30.77
C THR A 130 4.95 3.50 31.97
N LYS A 131 6.01 4.31 31.96
CA LYS A 131 7.01 4.39 33.04
C LYS A 131 6.40 4.69 34.40
N LYS A 132 5.46 5.65 34.47
CA LYS A 132 4.78 6.03 35.72
C LYS A 132 3.94 4.89 36.30
N MET A 133 3.57 3.92 35.46
CA MET A 133 2.79 2.75 35.86
C MET A 133 3.65 1.54 36.25
N GLY A 134 4.98 1.68 36.21
CA GLY A 134 5.94 0.60 36.49
C GLY A 134 6.00 -0.48 35.40
N VAL A 135 5.54 -0.17 34.19
CA VAL A 135 5.51 -1.12 33.08
C VAL A 135 6.69 -0.89 32.14
N VAL A 136 7.34 -1.99 31.75
CA VAL A 136 8.40 -1.97 30.74
C VAL A 136 7.90 -2.69 29.49
N PRO A 137 7.67 -1.97 28.38
CA PRO A 137 7.22 -2.59 27.14
C PRO A 137 8.37 -3.33 26.45
N LYS A 138 8.05 -4.38 25.70
CA LYS A 138 9.01 -5.21 24.96
C LYS A 138 8.87 -4.98 23.46
N ALA A 139 9.97 -4.70 22.78
CA ALA A 139 10.03 -4.62 21.32
C ALA A 139 10.75 -5.83 20.73
N ILE A 140 10.12 -6.50 19.76
CA ILE A 140 10.68 -7.63 19.02
C ILE A 140 10.56 -7.35 17.53
N GLU A 141 11.70 -7.37 16.85
CA GLU A 141 11.79 -7.21 15.41
C GLU A 141 11.59 -8.56 14.71
N LEU A 142 10.63 -8.63 13.79
CA LEU A 142 10.35 -9.83 13.01
C LEU A 142 11.03 -9.76 11.64
N VAL A 143 12.02 -10.62 11.44
CA VAL A 143 12.78 -10.70 10.18
C VAL A 143 12.47 -12.00 9.42
N ALA A 144 12.81 -12.05 8.14
CA ALA A 144 12.78 -13.24 7.30
C ALA A 144 13.73 -13.03 6.11
N SER A 145 14.07 -14.11 5.40
CA SER A 145 14.84 -14.02 4.14
C SER A 145 14.06 -13.26 3.06
N ASP A 146 14.79 -12.59 2.15
CA ASP A 146 14.19 -11.77 1.09
C ASP A 146 13.24 -12.57 0.18
N GLU A 147 13.65 -13.78 -0.21
CA GLU A 147 12.84 -14.70 -1.01
C GLU A 147 11.49 -15.02 -0.33
N GLU A 148 11.52 -15.28 0.98
CA GLU A 148 10.35 -15.61 1.77
C GLU A 148 9.46 -14.37 1.98
N LEU A 149 10.06 -13.19 2.16
CA LEU A 149 9.33 -11.92 2.21
C LEU A 149 8.59 -11.63 0.89
N VAL A 150 9.20 -11.91 -0.26
CA VAL A 150 8.57 -11.75 -1.59
C VAL A 150 7.42 -12.74 -1.76
N LYS A 151 7.66 -14.02 -1.50
CA LYS A 151 6.64 -15.07 -1.59
C LYS A 151 5.42 -14.76 -0.72
N ARG A 152 5.65 -14.37 0.54
CA ARG A 152 4.57 -13.98 1.47
C ARG A 152 3.83 -12.75 1.00
N ARG A 153 4.52 -11.74 0.44
CA ARG A 153 3.88 -10.54 -0.13
C ARG A 153 2.89 -10.89 -1.23
N LEU A 154 3.27 -11.76 -2.16
CA LEU A 154 2.42 -12.17 -3.28
C LEU A 154 1.20 -12.99 -2.82
N ALA A 155 1.37 -13.83 -1.79
CA ALA A 155 0.32 -14.71 -1.28
C ALA A 155 -0.63 -14.05 -0.25
N ARG A 156 -0.35 -12.83 0.24
CA ARG A 156 -1.12 -12.18 1.32
C ARG A 156 -2.61 -12.01 1.05
N HIS A 157 -3.00 -11.83 -0.21
CA HIS A 157 -4.42 -11.68 -0.54
C HIS A 157 -5.19 -13.00 -0.36
N LEU A 158 -4.51 -14.15 -0.47
CA LEU A 158 -5.12 -15.47 -0.39
C LEU A 158 -5.60 -15.82 1.02
N ASP A 159 -4.89 -15.35 2.06
CA ASP A 159 -5.20 -15.63 3.46
C ASP A 159 -5.86 -14.43 4.18
N ALA A 160 -6.17 -13.36 3.45
CA ALA A 160 -6.72 -12.12 4.01
C ALA A 160 -8.07 -12.35 4.71
N LYS A 161 -8.96 -13.13 4.08
CA LYS A 161 -10.27 -13.51 4.64
C LYS A 161 -10.10 -14.28 5.94
N GLU A 162 -9.28 -15.32 5.94
CA GLU A 162 -9.02 -16.15 7.14
C GLU A 162 -8.45 -15.32 8.29
N ARG A 163 -7.50 -14.43 7.99
CA ARG A 163 -6.90 -13.53 8.99
C ARG A 163 -7.93 -12.58 9.60
N LEU A 164 -8.76 -11.94 8.77
CA LEU A 164 -9.80 -11.03 9.25
C LEU A 164 -10.88 -11.78 10.06
N SER A 165 -11.30 -12.96 9.59
CA SER A 165 -12.29 -13.78 10.30
C SER A 165 -11.77 -14.22 11.67
N THR A 166 -10.52 -14.68 11.73
CA THR A 166 -9.88 -15.09 12.99
C THR A 166 -9.76 -13.93 13.96
N LEU A 167 -9.43 -12.73 13.46
CA LEU A 167 -9.37 -11.52 14.27
C LEU A 167 -10.74 -11.21 14.89
N ILE A 168 -11.78 -11.08 14.06
CA ILE A 168 -13.15 -10.73 14.50
C ILE A 168 -13.69 -11.78 15.49
N GLU A 169 -13.48 -13.06 15.22
CA GLU A 169 -13.90 -14.14 16.13
C GLU A 169 -13.25 -13.98 17.50
N LYS A 170 -11.93 -13.76 17.54
CA LYS A 170 -11.19 -13.64 18.79
C LYS A 170 -11.50 -12.34 19.53
N GLU A 171 -11.72 -11.23 18.82
CA GLU A 171 -12.18 -9.96 19.40
C GLU A 171 -13.48 -10.16 20.18
N LYS A 172 -14.48 -10.77 19.54
CA LYS A 172 -15.78 -11.05 20.16
C LYS A 172 -15.65 -12.04 21.32
N LYS A 173 -14.91 -13.14 21.11
CA LYS A 173 -14.76 -14.21 22.10
C LYS A 173 -14.05 -13.77 23.37
N TYR A 174 -13.07 -12.89 23.27
CA TYR A 174 -12.21 -12.51 24.41
C TYR A 174 -12.43 -11.06 24.90
N GLY A 175 -13.23 -10.26 24.18
CA GLY A 175 -13.47 -8.86 24.46
C GLY A 175 -12.21 -8.01 24.24
N ILE A 176 -11.56 -8.17 23.09
CA ILE A 176 -10.31 -7.48 22.73
C ILE A 176 -10.66 -6.18 21.99
N GLU A 177 -10.12 -5.05 22.43
CA GLU A 177 -10.20 -3.80 21.69
C GLU A 177 -9.17 -3.78 20.57
N SER A 178 -9.58 -3.46 19.35
CA SER A 178 -8.65 -3.42 18.22
C SER A 178 -8.84 -2.19 17.35
N ASN A 179 -7.78 -1.72 16.68
CA ASN A 179 -7.84 -0.60 15.74
C ASN A 179 -7.44 -1.02 14.32
N LEU A 180 -7.64 -2.29 13.93
CA LEU A 180 -7.24 -2.69 12.59
C LEU A 180 -8.11 -1.96 11.55
N TRP A 181 -7.47 -1.16 10.70
CA TRP A 181 -8.15 -0.37 9.66
C TRP A 181 -7.85 -0.87 8.24
N GLY A 182 -7.04 -1.93 8.09
CA GLY A 182 -6.68 -2.47 6.77
C GLY A 182 -6.02 -3.85 6.83
N ILE A 183 -6.59 -4.84 6.13
CA ILE A 183 -5.91 -6.08 5.75
C ILE A 183 -5.84 -6.11 4.23
N GLN A 184 -4.62 -6.27 3.69
CA GLN A 184 -4.42 -6.42 2.24
C GLN A 184 -5.20 -7.65 1.73
N GLY A 185 -6.19 -7.42 0.86
CA GLY A 185 -7.08 -8.45 0.31
C GLY A 185 -8.40 -8.65 1.06
N ALA A 186 -8.75 -7.79 2.03
CA ALA A 186 -10.06 -7.81 2.69
C ALA A 186 -10.86 -6.52 2.43
N LYS A 187 -12.19 -6.61 2.41
CA LYS A 187 -13.07 -5.46 2.15
C LYS A 187 -12.95 -4.43 3.28
N ILE A 188 -12.91 -3.15 2.91
CA ILE A 188 -12.89 -2.05 3.89
C ILE A 188 -14.15 -2.08 4.76
N THR A 189 -15.31 -2.39 4.17
CA THR A 189 -16.59 -2.50 4.89
C THR A 189 -16.56 -3.58 5.98
N ASP A 190 -15.95 -4.72 5.72
CA ASP A 190 -15.88 -5.83 6.68
C ASP A 190 -14.98 -5.50 7.87
N ILE A 191 -13.92 -4.73 7.60
CA ILE A 191 -13.00 -4.22 8.62
C ILE A 191 -13.69 -3.18 9.51
N VAL A 192 -14.52 -2.31 8.92
CA VAL A 192 -15.26 -1.25 9.64
C VAL A 192 -16.42 -1.84 10.46
N ASN A 193 -17.20 -2.74 9.87
CA ASN A 193 -18.44 -3.22 10.48
C ASN A 193 -18.20 -4.27 11.58
N ARG A 194 -17.14 -5.10 11.46
CA ARG A 194 -16.81 -6.17 12.43
C ARG A 194 -17.92 -7.18 12.73
N GLU A 195 -18.96 -7.23 11.89
CA GLU A 195 -20.08 -8.15 12.05
C GLU A 195 -19.74 -9.55 11.51
N GLY A 196 -18.91 -9.60 10.46
CA GLY A 196 -18.37 -10.82 9.84
C GLY A 196 -17.48 -10.45 8.66
N VAL A 197 -16.91 -11.46 7.99
CA VAL A 197 -16.16 -11.26 6.74
C VAL A 197 -16.98 -11.83 5.61
N ALA A 198 -17.47 -10.95 4.75
CA ALA A 198 -18.24 -11.33 3.58
C ALA A 198 -17.30 -11.88 2.50
N ASP A 199 -17.83 -12.73 1.65
CA ASP A 199 -17.17 -12.97 0.36
C ASP A 199 -17.18 -11.68 -0.46
N TYR A 200 -16.13 -11.49 -1.25
CA TYR A 200 -16.20 -10.51 -2.32
C TYR A 200 -17.37 -10.85 -3.22
N ASP A 201 -18.27 -9.88 -3.39
CA ASP A 201 -19.27 -9.96 -4.44
C ASP A 201 -18.49 -9.98 -5.77
N GLU A 202 -18.99 -10.68 -6.78
CA GLU A 202 -18.27 -10.84 -8.05
C GLU A 202 -17.90 -9.50 -8.72
N ASP A 203 -18.54 -8.39 -8.30
CA ASP A 203 -18.39 -7.03 -8.80
C ASP A 203 -17.56 -6.08 -7.90
N GLN A 204 -17.08 -6.51 -6.72
CA GLN A 204 -16.26 -5.69 -5.82
C GLN A 204 -14.75 -6.00 -5.93
N ILE A 205 -13.92 -4.96 -6.10
CA ILE A 205 -12.49 -5.11 -6.44
C ILE A 205 -11.55 -4.71 -5.28
N SER A 206 -10.78 -5.67 -4.77
CA SER A 206 -9.40 -5.43 -4.33
C SER A 206 -8.52 -5.48 -5.58
N ARG A 207 -7.69 -4.45 -5.85
CA ARG A 207 -7.00 -4.43 -7.14
C ARG A 207 -6.00 -5.59 -7.29
N THR A 208 -6.16 -6.39 -8.34
CA THR A 208 -5.39 -7.59 -8.63
C THR A 208 -5.25 -7.77 -10.15
N ILE A 209 -4.48 -8.77 -10.59
CA ILE A 209 -4.38 -9.17 -12.00
C ILE A 209 -5.71 -9.46 -12.71
N LYS A 210 -6.84 -9.57 -11.96
CA LYS A 210 -8.20 -9.77 -12.47
C LYS A 210 -8.90 -8.47 -12.91
N ASP A 211 -8.33 -7.30 -12.64
CA ASP A 211 -8.89 -6.00 -13.03
C ASP A 211 -8.56 -5.62 -14.46
N PHE A 212 -7.63 -6.35 -15.05
CA PHE A 212 -7.29 -6.26 -16.45
C PHE A 212 -8.30 -7.07 -17.25
N ASP A 213 -8.68 -6.56 -18.41
CA ASP A 213 -9.51 -7.28 -19.37
C ASP A 213 -8.78 -8.56 -19.78
N ARG A 214 -7.50 -8.39 -20.11
CA ARG A 214 -6.59 -9.48 -20.39
C ARG A 214 -5.14 -9.05 -20.21
N ILE A 215 -4.29 -10.06 -20.10
CA ILE A 215 -2.84 -9.94 -20.06
C ILE A 215 -2.31 -10.62 -21.32
N ILE A 216 -1.52 -9.90 -22.09
CA ILE A 216 -0.87 -10.39 -23.30
C ILE A 216 0.60 -10.68 -22.94
N PRO A 217 1.02 -11.96 -22.93
CA PRO A 217 2.39 -12.31 -22.59
C PRO A 217 3.40 -11.66 -23.53
N THR A 218 4.40 -10.96 -22.99
CA THR A 218 5.41 -10.23 -23.78
C THR A 218 6.68 -11.03 -24.03
N LYS A 219 6.73 -12.29 -23.57
CA LYS A 219 7.89 -13.17 -23.76
C LYS A 219 8.16 -13.39 -25.25
N GLY A 220 9.26 -12.83 -25.74
CA GLY A 220 9.69 -12.93 -27.14
C GLY A 220 9.15 -11.82 -28.04
N MET A 221 8.41 -10.85 -27.50
CA MET A 221 8.01 -9.64 -28.22
C MET A 221 9.12 -8.60 -28.18
N THR A 222 9.26 -7.85 -29.27
CA THR A 222 10.06 -6.63 -29.31
C THR A 222 9.26 -5.43 -28.81
N LEU A 223 9.93 -4.30 -28.57
CA LEU A 223 9.24 -3.04 -28.24
C LEU A 223 8.23 -2.65 -29.32
N GLU A 224 8.63 -2.79 -30.59
CA GLU A 224 7.78 -2.49 -31.73
C GLU A 224 6.52 -3.36 -31.75
N ASP A 225 6.65 -4.66 -31.47
CA ASP A 225 5.50 -5.59 -31.38
C ASP A 225 4.52 -5.16 -30.28
N CYS A 226 5.02 -4.73 -29.11
CA CYS A 226 4.19 -4.26 -28.02
C CYS A 226 3.49 -2.94 -28.35
N LEU A 227 4.17 -2.00 -29.02
CA LEU A 227 3.59 -0.73 -29.46
C LEU A 227 2.50 -0.94 -30.52
N LYS A 228 2.76 -1.78 -31.54
CA LYS A 228 1.75 -2.20 -32.53
C LYS A 228 0.50 -2.73 -31.84
N LYS A 229 0.69 -3.68 -30.92
CA LYS A 229 -0.42 -4.30 -30.19
C LYS A 229 -1.22 -3.28 -29.38
N MET A 230 -0.53 -2.33 -28.74
CA MET A 230 -1.15 -1.29 -27.92
C MET A 230 -1.98 -0.31 -28.78
N ILE A 231 -1.48 0.08 -29.96
CA ILE A 231 -2.20 0.92 -30.94
C ILE A 231 -3.42 0.17 -31.50
N GLU A 232 -3.26 -1.09 -31.91
CA GLU A 232 -4.37 -1.94 -32.36
C GLU A 232 -5.50 -2.01 -31.32
N ILE A 233 -5.16 -2.22 -30.05
CA ILE A 233 -6.14 -2.30 -28.96
C ILE A 233 -6.85 -0.96 -28.78
N SER A 234 -6.10 0.15 -28.84
CA SER A 234 -6.70 1.48 -28.71
C SER A 234 -7.66 1.79 -29.87
N ASN A 235 -7.25 1.52 -31.12
CA ASN A 235 -8.05 1.79 -32.31
C ASN A 235 -9.28 0.87 -32.45
N ASN A 236 -9.11 -0.43 -32.19
CA ASN A 236 -10.16 -1.41 -32.45
C ASN A 236 -11.10 -1.60 -31.25
N GLU A 237 -10.58 -1.42 -30.03
CA GLU A 237 -11.31 -1.80 -28.80
C GLU A 237 -11.57 -0.61 -27.88
N ASN A 238 -10.98 0.56 -28.15
CA ASN A 238 -11.07 1.76 -27.30
C ASN A 238 -10.73 1.48 -25.82
N ASN A 239 -9.82 0.53 -25.59
CA ASN A 239 -9.33 0.16 -24.27
C ASN A 239 -7.94 0.76 -24.04
N GLU A 240 -7.70 1.24 -22.83
CA GLU A 240 -6.34 1.57 -22.41
C GLU A 240 -5.52 0.27 -22.31
N SER A 241 -4.25 0.33 -22.68
CA SER A 241 -3.30 -0.76 -22.46
C SER A 241 -1.90 -0.22 -22.18
N GLY A 242 -1.05 -1.01 -21.55
CA GLY A 242 0.31 -0.58 -21.22
C GLY A 242 1.22 -1.67 -20.70
N PHE A 243 2.51 -1.37 -20.64
CA PHE A 243 3.58 -2.27 -20.20
C PHE A 243 4.78 -1.49 -19.66
N LEU A 244 5.73 -2.22 -19.09
CA LEU A 244 6.93 -1.68 -18.45
C LEU A 244 8.20 -2.06 -19.21
N VAL A 245 9.08 -1.09 -19.35
CA VAL A 245 10.40 -1.24 -19.98
C VAL A 245 11.48 -0.84 -18.99
N GLU A 246 12.53 -1.65 -18.92
CA GLU A 246 13.76 -1.41 -18.17
C GLU A 246 14.89 -1.08 -19.14
N HIS A 247 15.52 0.07 -18.95
CA HIS A 247 16.66 0.54 -19.74
C HIS A 247 17.95 0.24 -19.00
N THR A 248 18.79 -0.64 -19.55
CA THR A 248 20.10 -1.00 -18.98
C THR A 248 21.23 -0.64 -19.95
N GLY A 249 22.49 -0.79 -19.51
CA GLY A 249 23.66 -0.59 -20.38
C GLY A 249 23.75 -1.60 -21.54
N GLU A 250 22.95 -2.67 -21.52
CA GLU A 250 22.88 -3.71 -22.56
C GLU A 250 21.71 -3.49 -23.54
N GLY A 251 20.85 -2.49 -23.29
CA GLY A 251 19.71 -2.15 -24.14
C GLY A 251 18.38 -2.05 -23.38
N GLU A 252 17.29 -2.08 -24.12
CA GLU A 252 15.93 -2.00 -23.59
C GLU A 252 15.34 -3.39 -23.39
N LYS A 253 14.73 -3.62 -22.23
CA LYS A 253 14.12 -4.90 -21.89
C LYS A 253 12.69 -4.70 -21.42
N ILE A 254 11.74 -5.40 -22.02
CA ILE A 254 10.37 -5.46 -21.54
C ILE A 254 10.33 -6.33 -20.29
N ILE A 255 9.76 -5.80 -19.21
CA ILE A 255 9.78 -6.45 -17.88
C ILE A 255 8.40 -6.74 -17.31
N SER A 256 7.34 -6.43 -18.05
CA SER A 256 5.97 -6.83 -17.74
C SER A 256 5.30 -7.40 -18.97
N ASP A 257 4.23 -8.14 -18.74
CA ASP A 257 3.25 -8.41 -19.79
C ASP A 257 2.55 -7.10 -20.20
N LEU A 258 1.95 -7.10 -21.39
CA LEU A 258 1.10 -6.02 -21.84
C LEU A 258 -0.27 -6.22 -21.22
N VAL A 259 -0.70 -5.21 -20.49
CA VAL A 259 -1.91 -5.24 -19.70
C VAL A 259 -2.97 -4.41 -20.40
N VAL A 260 -4.17 -4.96 -20.56
CA VAL A 260 -5.32 -4.27 -21.15
C VAL A 260 -6.34 -3.97 -20.06
N GLY A 261 -6.81 -2.73 -19.98
CA GLY A 261 -7.77 -2.27 -18.98
C GLY A 261 -9.20 -2.65 -19.35
N LYS A 262 -10.05 -2.79 -18.32
CA LYS A 262 -11.50 -2.98 -18.50
C LYS A 262 -12.19 -1.64 -18.74
N GLY A 263 -12.30 -1.23 -20.00
CA GLY A 263 -13.11 -0.07 -20.42
C GLY A 263 -12.82 1.21 -19.62
N ALA A 264 -13.89 1.91 -19.23
CA ALA A 264 -13.87 3.30 -18.79
C ALA A 264 -13.31 3.59 -17.37
N ASN A 265 -12.59 2.66 -16.74
CA ASN A 265 -12.03 2.84 -15.38
C ASN A 265 -10.55 2.45 -15.29
N SER A 266 -9.87 2.60 -16.42
CA SER A 266 -8.51 2.16 -16.55
C SER A 266 -7.53 3.23 -16.06
N LEU A 267 -6.77 2.91 -15.01
CA LEU A 267 -5.61 3.67 -14.52
C LEU A 267 -4.38 2.76 -14.67
N ILE A 268 -4.09 2.32 -15.89
CA ILE A 268 -3.10 1.27 -16.16
C ILE A 268 -1.70 1.71 -15.75
N GLY A 269 -1.33 2.97 -15.99
CA GLY A 269 -0.01 3.49 -15.60
C GLY A 269 0.28 3.34 -14.10
N VAL A 270 -0.67 3.73 -13.24
CA VAL A 270 -0.53 3.60 -11.78
C VAL A 270 -0.58 2.13 -11.34
N THR A 271 -1.46 1.35 -11.96
CA THR A 271 -1.68 -0.06 -11.59
C THR A 271 -0.48 -0.95 -11.99
N LEU A 272 0.18 -0.68 -13.12
CA LEU A 272 1.42 -1.36 -13.54
C LEU A 272 2.57 -1.09 -12.57
N LEU A 273 2.72 0.17 -12.15
CA LEU A 273 3.71 0.58 -11.15
C LEU A 273 3.46 -0.10 -9.79
N GLU A 274 2.20 -0.21 -9.37
CA GLU A 274 1.82 -0.86 -8.11
C GLU A 274 1.97 -2.39 -8.14
N ILE A 275 1.60 -3.05 -9.25
CA ILE A 275 1.56 -4.51 -9.35
C ILE A 275 2.92 -5.11 -9.74
N TYR A 276 3.63 -4.55 -10.72
CA TYR A 276 4.80 -5.20 -11.32
C TYR A 276 6.15 -4.70 -10.82
N VAL A 277 6.22 -3.44 -10.34
CA VAL A 277 7.47 -2.87 -9.80
C VAL A 277 7.39 -2.64 -8.29
N GLY A 278 6.19 -2.71 -7.70
CA GLY A 278 6.00 -2.54 -6.27
C GLY A 278 6.35 -1.13 -5.81
N PHE A 279 5.97 -0.10 -6.60
CA PHE A 279 6.22 1.29 -6.26
C PHE A 279 5.61 1.65 -4.90
N ARG A 280 6.46 2.15 -3.99
CA ARG A 280 6.10 2.63 -2.66
C ARG A 280 6.68 4.03 -2.47
N GLN A 281 5.94 4.90 -1.78
CA GLN A 281 6.40 6.25 -1.44
C GLN A 281 7.76 6.24 -0.74
N ASN A 282 8.75 6.87 -1.36
CA ASN A 282 9.97 7.30 -0.69
C ASN A 282 9.67 8.61 0.06
N ARG A 283 10.17 8.75 1.28
CA ARG A 283 9.69 9.73 2.26
C ARG A 283 10.80 10.70 2.70
N SER A 284 12.00 10.62 2.11
CA SER A 284 13.19 11.42 2.47
C SER A 284 13.49 12.64 1.58
N LEU A 285 12.88 12.73 0.40
CA LEU A 285 13.05 13.85 -0.52
C LEU A 285 11.65 14.18 -1.03
N TYR A 286 11.18 15.42 -0.90
CA TYR A 286 9.94 15.86 -1.55
C TYR A 286 10.03 15.85 -3.11
N ARG A 287 10.90 15.00 -3.69
CA ARG A 287 11.10 14.64 -5.11
C ARG A 287 11.69 13.21 -5.18
N ALA A 288 11.24 12.40 -6.15
CA ALA A 288 11.76 11.07 -6.54
C ALA A 288 11.44 9.84 -5.62
N TYR A 289 10.34 9.12 -5.91
CA TYR A 289 10.29 7.67 -5.73
C TYR A 289 11.46 7.06 -6.51
N LYS A 290 12.12 6.01 -6.00
CA LYS A 290 13.22 5.36 -6.72
C LYS A 290 13.05 3.84 -6.66
N HIS A 291 13.07 3.20 -7.82
CA HIS A 291 12.97 1.75 -7.93
C HIS A 291 14.31 1.08 -7.60
N ALA A 292 14.27 -0.12 -7.00
CA ALA A 292 15.47 -0.86 -6.55
C ALA A 292 16.26 -1.56 -7.69
N LYS A 293 15.80 -1.42 -8.94
CA LYS A 293 16.41 -2.01 -10.13
C LYS A 293 17.57 -1.17 -10.68
N GLU A 294 18.66 -1.83 -11.10
CA GLU A 294 19.78 -1.18 -11.82
C GLU A 294 19.35 -0.84 -13.26
N GLY A 295 18.98 0.42 -13.52
CA GLY A 295 18.52 0.88 -14.84
C GLY A 295 17.66 2.14 -14.76
N LYS A 296 17.06 2.57 -15.87
CA LYS A 296 15.94 3.55 -15.85
C LYS A 296 14.65 2.82 -16.20
N LEU A 297 13.60 3.01 -15.42
CA LEU A 297 12.29 2.44 -15.72
C LEU A 297 11.46 3.37 -16.60
N GLU A 298 10.73 2.78 -17.54
CA GLU A 298 9.74 3.44 -18.37
C GLU A 298 8.38 2.73 -18.26
N VAL A 299 7.32 3.52 -18.09
CA VAL A 299 5.93 3.08 -18.29
C VAL A 299 5.49 3.56 -19.66
N ILE A 300 5.01 2.64 -20.49
CA ILE A 300 4.39 2.98 -21.77
C ILE A 300 2.92 2.57 -21.69
N HIS A 301 2.01 3.50 -21.95
CA HIS A 301 0.57 3.20 -22.02
C HIS A 301 -0.13 4.00 -23.14
N SER A 302 -1.31 3.53 -23.55
CA SER A 302 -2.10 4.21 -24.58
C SER A 302 -2.90 5.38 -24.04
N TYR A 303 -3.10 6.39 -24.89
CA TYR A 303 -4.05 7.47 -24.65
C TYR A 303 -5.47 6.99 -24.91
N THR A 304 -6.39 7.28 -23.98
CA THR A 304 -7.84 7.07 -24.17
C THR A 304 -8.56 8.42 -23.98
N PRO A 305 -8.95 9.11 -25.07
CA PRO A 305 -9.45 10.49 -25.01
C PRO A 305 -10.63 10.67 -24.06
N THR A 306 -11.64 9.80 -24.12
CA THR A 306 -12.86 9.88 -23.30
C THR A 306 -12.56 9.80 -21.80
N LEU A 307 -11.53 9.05 -21.40
CA LEU A 307 -11.16 8.90 -20.00
C LEU A 307 -10.34 10.06 -19.48
N GLN A 308 -9.41 10.53 -20.31
CA GLN A 308 -8.63 11.70 -19.97
C GLN A 308 -9.49 12.95 -19.91
N GLU A 309 -10.49 13.07 -20.79
CA GLU A 309 -11.53 14.12 -20.76
C GLU A 309 -12.34 14.11 -19.47
N LEU A 310 -12.87 12.95 -19.07
CA LEU A 310 -13.65 12.81 -17.83
C LEU A 310 -12.80 13.12 -16.58
N ALA A 311 -11.56 12.62 -16.53
CA ALA A 311 -10.64 12.91 -15.45
C ALA A 311 -10.24 14.40 -15.41
N TYR A 312 -10.05 15.02 -16.58
CA TYR A 312 -9.74 16.43 -16.70
C TYR A 312 -10.88 17.31 -16.19
N MET A 313 -12.13 17.01 -16.57
CA MET A 313 -13.30 17.76 -16.12
C MET A 313 -13.64 17.53 -14.64
N ALA A 314 -13.32 16.35 -14.10
CA ALA A 314 -13.56 16.02 -12.69
C ALA A 314 -12.61 16.75 -11.72
N ASN A 315 -11.51 17.32 -12.21
CA ASN A 315 -10.58 18.09 -11.39
C ASN A 315 -10.94 19.58 -11.37
N PRO A 316 -11.45 20.13 -10.25
CA PRO A 316 -11.92 21.51 -10.17
C PRO A 316 -10.81 22.57 -10.29
N TRP A 317 -9.54 22.15 -10.31
CA TRP A 317 -8.37 23.01 -10.47
C TRP A 317 -7.88 23.10 -11.91
N ASN A 318 -8.45 22.32 -12.84
CA ASN A 318 -8.10 22.39 -14.25
C ASN A 318 -8.78 23.61 -14.90
N PRO A 319 -8.08 24.34 -15.78
CA PRO A 319 -8.70 25.44 -16.52
C PRO A 319 -9.83 24.91 -17.41
N PRO A 320 -10.88 25.71 -17.67
CA PRO A 320 -11.95 25.32 -18.58
C PRO A 320 -11.39 24.99 -19.98
N LEU A 321 -12.02 24.03 -20.67
CA LEU A 321 -11.65 23.50 -21.99
C LEU A 321 -11.64 24.59 -23.08
N THR A 322 -10.59 25.41 -23.08
CA THR A 322 -10.30 26.40 -24.13
C THR A 322 -9.06 26.03 -24.93
N THR A 323 -8.41 24.91 -24.59
CA THR A 323 -7.21 24.36 -25.21
C THR A 323 -7.36 22.86 -25.39
N GLU A 324 -6.70 22.31 -26.42
CA GLU A 324 -6.58 20.87 -26.62
C GLU A 324 -6.09 20.18 -25.34
N ILE A 325 -6.67 19.02 -25.03
CA ILE A 325 -6.34 18.27 -23.83
C ILE A 325 -4.94 17.68 -24.02
N PRO A 326 -4.00 17.93 -23.10
CA PRO A 326 -2.66 17.34 -23.19
C PRO A 326 -2.72 15.81 -23.24
N ILE A 327 -1.92 15.21 -24.14
CA ILE A 327 -1.81 13.75 -24.30
C ILE A 327 -1.32 13.08 -23.01
N MET A 328 -0.34 13.70 -22.34
CA MET A 328 0.05 13.31 -20.99
C MET A 328 -0.86 13.99 -19.98
N SER A 329 -1.50 13.20 -19.12
CA SER A 329 -2.31 13.74 -18.04
C SER A 329 -1.44 14.43 -16.98
N SER A 330 -2.06 15.28 -16.16
CA SER A 330 -1.39 15.83 -14.97
C SER A 330 -0.88 14.75 -14.01
N ALA A 331 -1.52 13.58 -14.00
CA ALA A 331 -1.08 12.42 -13.23
C ALA A 331 0.17 11.77 -13.82
N ASP A 332 0.30 11.72 -15.15
CA ASP A 332 1.47 11.15 -15.84
C ASP A 332 2.71 12.04 -15.69
N VAL A 333 2.53 13.35 -15.83
CA VAL A 333 3.59 14.33 -15.59
C VAL A 333 4.03 14.30 -14.13
N ALA A 334 3.06 14.32 -13.21
CA ALA A 334 3.37 14.19 -11.79
C ALA A 334 3.98 12.83 -11.46
N ALA A 335 3.59 11.75 -12.14
CA ALA A 335 4.17 10.43 -11.95
C ALA A 335 5.62 10.39 -12.44
N ALA A 336 5.91 10.83 -13.66
CA ALA A 336 7.27 10.87 -14.19
C ALA A 336 8.22 11.68 -13.27
N GLU A 337 7.80 12.89 -12.90
CA GLU A 337 8.59 13.76 -12.03
C GLU A 337 8.74 13.18 -10.63
N ARG A 338 7.64 12.69 -10.07
CA ARG A 338 7.68 12.19 -8.71
C ARG A 338 8.42 10.88 -8.67
N PHE A 339 8.28 9.96 -9.63
CA PHE A 339 8.79 8.58 -9.56
C PHE A 339 10.16 8.38 -10.19
N ASP A 340 10.76 9.44 -10.74
CA ASP A 340 12.04 9.36 -11.47
C ASP A 340 12.03 8.25 -12.53
N ILE A 341 10.90 8.14 -13.23
CA ILE A 341 10.67 7.20 -14.33
C ILE A 341 10.36 7.97 -15.61
N THR A 342 10.59 7.33 -16.74
CA THR A 342 10.02 7.81 -18.00
C THR A 342 8.55 7.37 -18.05
N VAL A 343 7.65 8.29 -18.39
CA VAL A 343 6.26 7.94 -18.74
C VAL A 343 6.06 8.38 -20.18
N SER A 344 5.66 7.43 -21.02
CA SER A 344 5.43 7.64 -22.45
C SER A 344 3.99 7.24 -22.77
N VAL A 345 3.27 8.14 -23.43
CA VAL A 345 1.87 7.97 -23.81
C VAL A 345 1.78 7.98 -25.34
N VAL A 346 1.08 6.99 -25.89
CA VAL A 346 0.91 6.84 -27.35
C VAL A 346 -0.56 6.96 -27.71
N GLU A 347 -0.89 7.89 -28.60
CA GLU A 347 -2.21 8.07 -29.15
C GLU A 347 -2.55 7.02 -30.21
N PRO A 348 -3.85 6.74 -30.45
CA PRO A 348 -4.28 5.81 -31.48
C PRO A 348 -3.86 6.24 -32.91
N ASP A 349 -3.68 7.55 -33.13
CA ASP A 349 -3.22 8.14 -34.40
C ASP A 349 -1.69 8.17 -34.55
N GLY A 350 -0.97 7.59 -33.59
CA GLY A 350 0.49 7.48 -33.62
C GLY A 350 1.25 8.63 -33.00
N LYS A 351 0.58 9.67 -32.52
CA LYS A 351 1.28 10.72 -31.77
C LYS A 351 1.82 10.15 -30.46
N VAL A 352 3.05 10.51 -30.15
CA VAL A 352 3.71 10.12 -28.91
C VAL A 352 4.05 11.35 -28.10
N GLU A 353 3.79 11.28 -26.80
CA GLU A 353 4.30 12.22 -25.81
C GLU A 353 5.07 11.46 -24.72
N SER A 354 6.17 12.05 -24.23
CA SER A 354 6.98 11.42 -23.19
C SER A 354 7.58 12.45 -22.26
N SER A 355 7.72 12.08 -20.99
CA SER A 355 8.46 12.88 -20.01
C SER A 355 9.94 13.03 -20.36
N ASN A 356 10.46 12.26 -21.33
CA ASN A 356 11.83 12.36 -21.84
C ASN A 356 11.85 12.72 -23.35
N LYS A 357 12.45 13.88 -23.68
CA LYS A 357 12.51 14.40 -25.07
C LYS A 357 13.23 13.49 -26.06
N LYS A 358 14.30 12.82 -25.64
CA LYS A 358 15.05 11.89 -26.52
C LYS A 358 14.20 10.66 -26.79
N ARG A 359 13.57 10.13 -25.74
CA ARG A 359 12.70 8.97 -25.82
C ARG A 359 11.46 9.23 -26.68
N LYS A 360 10.88 10.43 -26.59
CA LYS A 360 9.80 10.89 -27.47
C LYS A 360 10.16 10.71 -28.95
N LEU A 361 11.32 11.22 -29.38
CA LEU A 361 11.74 11.13 -30.78
C LEU A 361 11.98 9.69 -31.23
N GLU A 362 12.58 8.86 -30.37
CA GLU A 362 12.81 7.44 -30.65
C GLU A 362 11.49 6.68 -30.83
N LEU A 363 10.53 6.88 -29.92
CA LEU A 363 9.21 6.26 -30.03
C LEU A 363 8.43 6.80 -31.22
N GLN A 364 8.54 8.09 -31.55
CA GLN A 364 7.88 8.67 -32.73
C GLN A 364 8.39 8.04 -34.02
N GLU A 365 9.69 7.78 -34.14
CA GLU A 365 10.27 7.11 -35.31
C GLU A 365 9.76 5.67 -35.44
N ILE A 366 9.75 4.91 -34.33
CA ILE A 366 9.22 3.55 -34.30
C ILE A 366 7.73 3.54 -34.66
N VAL A 367 6.92 4.38 -34.02
CA VAL A 367 5.46 4.44 -34.26
C VAL A 367 5.13 4.95 -35.67
N SER A 368 5.89 5.89 -36.23
CA SER A 368 5.71 6.31 -37.62
C SER A 368 6.03 5.19 -38.60
N GLY A 369 7.08 4.39 -38.33
CA GLY A 369 7.41 3.21 -39.12
C GLY A 369 6.34 2.12 -39.04
N ILE A 370 5.67 1.98 -37.88
CA ILE A 370 4.51 1.10 -37.69
C ILE A 370 3.35 1.54 -38.60
N ILE A 371 2.94 2.80 -38.50
CA ILE A 371 1.76 3.31 -39.20
C ILE A 371 1.97 3.34 -40.71
N ALA A 372 3.15 3.75 -41.17
CA ALA A 372 3.49 3.76 -42.59
C ALA A 372 3.57 2.35 -43.23
N ALA A 373 3.63 1.29 -42.42
CA ALA A 373 3.56 -0.09 -42.89
C ALA A 373 2.13 -0.67 -42.90
N GLU A 374 1.17 0.03 -42.26
CA GLU A 374 -0.26 -0.33 -42.21
C GLU A 374 -1.13 0.43 -43.23
N GLU A 375 -0.66 1.59 -43.73
CA GLU A 375 -1.16 2.28 -44.93
C GLU A 375 -0.68 1.62 -46.24
#